data_AF-A0A7Y1ZG79-F1
#
_entry.id   AF-A0A7Y1ZG79-F1
#
_cell.length_a   1.000
_cell.length_b   1.000
_cell.length_c   1.000
_cell.angle_alpha   90.00
_cell.angle_beta   90.00
_cell.angle_gamma   90.00
#
_symmetry.space_group_name_H-M   'P 1'
#
loop_
_entity.id
_entity.type
_entity.pdbx_description
1 polymer ?
#
loop_
_entity_poly.entity_id
_entity_poly.type
_entity_poly.pdbx_seq_one_letter_code
_entity_poly.pdbx_strand_id
1 'polypeptide(L)'
;MAVLVFTSGDEGASASVPATAIAPLAAVTSSPSAEPHLESPAPVEPATAEFSTPVAAELPWVSETVRSGDNLSLIFKRAGYSGRDVHEVVTGAELGKSLERIFPGQTIAFQADDEGELAAVRHIKSPLETVTYERSEQGFASKITLREPEVREAWATGKITSSLFIAGQEAGLSQNLIMELANIFGGVIDFVLDPRKGDTIQLIYEQEYLDGEKFRDGDIIAASFTNRGETFNAYRYTDANGDPGYFNEDGVSMRKAFLMAPVDFTRISS
;
A
#
# COMPACT_ATOMS: atom_id res chain seq x y z
N MET A 1 -2.06 14.19 -19.95
CA MET A 1 -2.77 13.86 -21.20
C MET A 1 -1.71 13.55 -22.25
N ALA A 2 -1.29 12.29 -22.32
CA ALA A 2 -0.21 11.82 -23.19
C ALA A 2 -0.74 10.67 -24.04
N VAL A 3 -0.54 10.82 -25.35
CA VAL A 3 -1.12 10.03 -26.43
C VAL A 3 -0.31 8.75 -26.64
N LEU A 4 -0.97 7.60 -26.60
CA LEU A 4 -0.44 6.30 -27.03
C LEU A 4 -0.48 6.21 -28.55
N VAL A 5 0.65 5.92 -29.18
CA VAL A 5 0.74 5.57 -30.61
C VAL A 5 0.99 4.07 -30.70
N PHE A 6 0.05 3.34 -31.29
CA PHE A 6 0.22 1.95 -31.71
C PHE A 6 0.49 1.92 -33.22
N THR A 7 1.50 1.18 -33.66
CA THR A 7 1.71 0.85 -35.08
C THR A 7 1.52 -0.64 -35.27
N SER A 8 0.46 -1.03 -35.98
CA SER A 8 0.23 -2.37 -36.51
C SER A 8 0.53 -2.39 -38.01
N GLY A 9 1.41 -3.29 -38.45
CA GLY A 9 1.61 -3.64 -39.85
C GLY A 9 0.94 -4.98 -40.16
N ASP A 10 0.11 -5.00 -41.21
CA ASP A 10 -0.59 -6.16 -41.74
C ASP A 10 -0.29 -6.27 -43.25
N GLU A 11 0.19 -7.44 -43.68
CA GLU A 11 0.18 -8.01 -45.03
C GLU A 11 -0.41 -9.42 -44.81
N GLY A 12 -1.47 -9.90 -45.44
CA GLY A 12 -2.02 -9.68 -46.76
C GLY A 12 -2.33 -11.06 -47.35
N ALA A 13 -3.61 -11.42 -47.52
CA ALA A 13 -4.01 -12.54 -48.37
C ALA A 13 -5.47 -12.41 -48.82
N SER A 14 -5.63 -12.52 -50.14
CA SER A 14 -6.80 -12.32 -50.99
C SER A 14 -7.70 -13.56 -51.08
N ALA A 15 -9.02 -13.36 -51.17
CA ALA A 15 -9.93 -14.17 -51.99
C ALA A 15 -11.26 -13.44 -52.26
N SER A 16 -11.84 -13.72 -53.44
CA SER A 16 -12.74 -12.89 -54.25
C SER A 16 -14.19 -13.39 -54.37
N VAL A 17 -15.18 -12.47 -54.27
CA VAL A 17 -16.54 -12.23 -54.90
C VAL A 17 -17.46 -13.41 -55.37
N PRO A 18 -18.80 -13.26 -55.64
CA PRO A 18 -19.59 -12.15 -56.27
C PRO A 18 -20.79 -11.63 -55.42
N ALA A 19 -21.20 -10.34 -55.43
CA ALA A 19 -21.86 -9.49 -56.45
C ALA A 19 -23.34 -9.82 -56.76
N THR A 20 -24.28 -8.99 -56.28
CA THR A 20 -25.57 -8.68 -56.92
C THR A 20 -25.98 -7.25 -56.52
N ALA A 21 -26.33 -6.44 -57.51
CA ALA A 21 -26.64 -5.01 -57.40
C ALA A 21 -27.98 -4.74 -58.08
N ILE A 22 -28.85 -3.88 -57.51
CA ILE A 22 -29.84 -3.06 -58.26
C ILE A 22 -30.14 -1.73 -57.53
N ALA A 23 -29.59 -0.65 -58.11
CA ALA A 23 -30.05 0.73 -58.39
C ALA A 23 -31.08 1.56 -57.52
N PRO A 24 -31.05 2.92 -57.64
CA PRO A 24 -31.59 3.90 -56.67
C PRO A 24 -32.82 4.71 -57.17
N LEU A 25 -33.45 5.55 -56.31
CA LEU A 25 -34.27 6.69 -56.78
C LEU A 25 -34.42 7.84 -55.76
N ALA A 26 -33.91 9.00 -56.20
CA ALA A 26 -34.27 10.42 -56.02
C ALA A 26 -35.02 10.99 -54.80
N ALA A 27 -34.53 12.17 -54.42
CA ALA A 27 -35.06 13.18 -53.49
C ALA A 27 -36.29 13.96 -54.02
N VAL A 28 -36.98 14.71 -53.13
CA VAL A 28 -37.43 16.12 -53.32
C VAL A 28 -38.20 16.65 -52.08
N THR A 29 -37.69 17.76 -51.51
CA THR A 29 -38.34 18.95 -50.86
C THR A 29 -39.33 18.76 -49.69
N SER A 30 -39.50 19.63 -48.67
CA SER A 30 -39.39 21.10 -48.53
C SER A 30 -39.49 21.51 -47.03
N SER A 31 -38.76 22.55 -46.61
CA SER A 31 -38.99 23.38 -45.38
C SER A 31 -40.23 24.31 -45.56
N PRO A 32 -40.69 25.20 -44.61
CA PRO A 32 -40.08 25.66 -43.34
C PRO A 32 -41.03 25.97 -42.13
N SER A 33 -40.40 26.31 -40.99
CA SER A 33 -40.73 27.35 -40.00
C SER A 33 -42.05 27.35 -39.21
N ALA A 34 -41.96 27.10 -37.90
CA ALA A 34 -42.60 27.91 -36.84
C ALA A 34 -42.01 27.55 -35.46
N GLU A 35 -41.28 28.48 -34.83
CA GLU A 35 -41.13 28.51 -33.37
C GLU A 35 -42.50 28.81 -32.74
N PRO A 36 -42.78 28.29 -31.53
CA PRO A 36 -42.79 29.25 -30.42
C PRO A 36 -42.35 28.68 -29.06
N HIS A 37 -41.89 29.64 -28.25
CA HIS A 37 -42.00 29.73 -26.79
C HIS A 37 -41.15 28.80 -25.92
N LEU A 38 -40.05 29.40 -25.44
CA LEU A 38 -39.35 29.02 -24.22
C LEU A 38 -40.28 29.20 -23.02
N GLU A 39 -40.65 28.11 -22.36
CA GLU A 39 -41.25 28.15 -21.02
C GLU A 39 -40.27 27.51 -20.04
N SER A 40 -39.73 28.35 -19.16
CA SER A 40 -38.77 27.99 -18.13
C SER A 40 -39.44 27.11 -17.08
N PRO A 41 -38.98 25.88 -16.81
CA PRO A 41 -39.43 25.18 -15.62
C PRO A 41 -38.88 25.88 -14.37
N ALA A 42 -39.76 26.16 -13.42
CA ALA A 42 -39.41 26.72 -12.12
C ALA A 42 -38.44 25.80 -11.35
N PRO A 43 -37.53 26.34 -10.53
CA PRO A 43 -36.65 25.54 -9.70
C PRO A 43 -37.48 24.80 -8.64
N VAL A 44 -37.44 23.48 -8.65
CA VAL A 44 -37.93 22.67 -7.55
C VAL A 44 -36.83 22.64 -6.51
N GLU A 45 -36.99 23.39 -5.42
CA GLU A 45 -36.13 23.30 -4.25
C GLU A 45 -36.18 21.87 -3.69
N PRO A 46 -35.05 21.15 -3.59
CA PRO A 46 -35.02 19.97 -2.75
C PRO A 46 -35.05 20.43 -1.28
N ALA A 47 -36.15 20.13 -0.61
CA ALA A 47 -36.25 20.21 0.84
C ALA A 47 -35.23 19.23 1.46
N THR A 48 -34.05 19.73 1.78
CA THR A 48 -33.06 19.06 2.62
C THR A 48 -33.62 18.99 4.04
N ALA A 49 -34.26 17.88 4.37
CA ALA A 49 -34.51 17.51 5.76
C ALA A 49 -33.19 17.03 6.36
N GLU A 50 -32.42 17.97 6.93
CA GLU A 50 -31.26 17.66 7.76
C GLU A 50 -31.73 16.99 9.05
N PHE A 51 -31.67 15.65 9.09
CA PHE A 51 -31.60 14.93 10.35
C PHE A 51 -30.15 14.95 10.84
N SER A 52 -29.69 16.11 11.28
CA SER A 52 -28.45 16.23 12.05
C SER A 52 -28.76 15.76 13.47
N THR A 53 -28.56 14.47 13.71
CA THR A 53 -28.34 13.96 15.07
C THR A 53 -27.24 14.83 15.69
N PRO A 54 -27.42 15.40 16.89
CA PRO A 54 -26.35 16.15 17.53
C PRO A 54 -25.21 15.17 17.79
N VAL A 55 -24.15 15.28 16.99
CA VAL A 55 -22.85 14.72 17.33
C VAL A 55 -22.46 15.43 18.62
N ALA A 56 -22.55 14.72 19.75
CA ALA A 56 -21.97 15.20 21.00
C ALA A 56 -20.55 15.66 20.67
N ALA A 57 -20.22 16.90 21.01
CA ALA A 57 -18.92 17.47 20.69
C ALA A 57 -17.84 16.59 21.36
N GLU A 58 -17.17 15.76 20.58
CA GLU A 58 -16.08 14.93 21.10
C GLU A 58 -14.98 15.88 21.59
N LEU A 59 -14.63 15.76 22.87
CA LEU A 59 -13.58 16.59 23.48
C LEU A 59 -12.26 16.42 22.71
N PRO A 60 -11.48 17.50 22.54
CA PRO A 60 -10.30 17.47 21.67
C PRO A 60 -9.21 16.54 22.22
N TRP A 61 -8.55 15.83 21.31
CA TRP A 61 -7.38 15.00 21.63
C TRP A 61 -6.09 15.82 21.59
N VAL A 62 -5.24 15.65 22.60
CA VAL A 62 -3.88 16.22 22.67
C VAL A 62 -2.87 15.10 22.48
N SER A 63 -2.03 15.20 21.44
CA SER A 63 -1.10 14.14 21.04
C SER A 63 0.34 14.45 21.44
N GLU A 64 1.00 13.46 22.02
CA GLU A 64 2.43 13.46 22.36
C GLU A 64 3.16 12.35 21.61
N THR A 65 4.22 12.71 20.89
CA THR A 65 5.10 11.73 20.23
C THR A 65 6.13 11.19 21.22
N VAL A 66 6.29 9.87 21.25
CA VAL A 66 7.28 9.15 22.06
C VAL A 66 8.68 9.42 21.50
N ARG A 67 9.58 9.89 22.36
CA ARG A 67 10.99 10.18 22.03
C ARG A 67 11.91 9.11 22.58
N SER A 68 13.14 9.07 22.07
CA SER A 68 14.18 8.18 22.62
C SER A 68 14.44 8.50 24.09
N GLY A 69 14.35 7.48 24.96
CA GLY A 69 14.51 7.62 26.41
C GLY A 69 13.26 8.05 27.18
N ASP A 70 12.12 8.25 26.51
CA ASP A 70 10.85 8.54 27.20
C ASP A 70 10.34 7.31 27.99
N ASN A 71 9.59 7.60 29.05
CA ASN A 71 8.73 6.64 29.75
C ASN A 71 7.32 7.23 29.90
N LEU A 72 6.33 6.40 30.26
CA LEU A 72 4.94 6.83 30.38
C LEU A 72 4.75 8.00 31.34
N SER A 73 5.44 7.99 32.49
CA SER A 73 5.32 9.09 33.46
C SER A 73 5.80 10.42 32.89
N LEU A 74 6.86 10.43 32.07
CA LEU A 74 7.32 11.64 31.39
C LEU A 74 6.32 12.12 30.35
N ILE A 75 5.75 11.20 29.55
CA ILE A 75 4.80 11.53 28.49
C ILE A 75 3.49 12.09 29.08
N PHE A 76 2.92 11.40 30.08
CA PHE A 76 1.71 11.86 30.78
C PHE A 76 1.94 13.21 31.45
N LYS A 77 3.11 13.40 32.08
CA LYS A 77 3.47 14.69 32.70
C LYS A 77 3.56 15.82 31.69
N ARG A 78 4.07 15.58 30.48
CA ARG A 78 4.07 16.59 29.39
C ARG A 78 2.65 16.97 28.98
N ALA A 79 1.73 16.00 28.97
CA ALA A 79 0.32 16.20 28.71
C ALA A 79 -0.48 16.75 29.92
N GLY A 80 0.16 17.01 31.07
CA GLY A 80 -0.47 17.57 32.27
C GLY A 80 -1.03 16.54 33.25
N TYR A 81 -0.85 15.25 33.00
CA TYR A 81 -1.34 14.16 33.85
C TYR A 81 -0.26 13.65 34.81
N SER A 82 -0.71 13.06 35.91
CA SER A 82 0.13 12.62 37.03
C SER A 82 0.55 11.15 36.91
N GLY A 83 1.47 10.73 37.77
CA GLY A 83 1.83 9.31 37.91
C GLY A 83 0.66 8.45 38.42
N ARG A 84 -0.34 9.03 39.08
CA ARG A 84 -1.56 8.30 39.49
C ARG A 84 -2.36 7.90 38.27
N ASP A 85 -2.51 8.80 37.30
CA ASP A 85 -3.26 8.54 36.07
C ASP A 85 -2.59 7.45 35.24
N VAL A 86 -1.26 7.45 35.17
CA VAL A 86 -0.49 6.34 34.56
C VAL A 86 -0.83 5.01 35.23
N HIS A 87 -0.79 4.98 36.57
CA HIS A 87 -1.07 3.76 37.32
C HIS A 87 -2.51 3.28 37.13
N GLU A 88 -3.48 4.18 37.15
CA GLU A 88 -4.90 3.87 36.91
C GLU A 88 -5.12 3.25 35.54
N VAL A 89 -4.51 3.79 34.47
CA VAL A 89 -4.65 3.24 33.12
C VAL A 89 -3.96 1.88 32.99
N VAL A 90 -2.70 1.78 33.45
CA VAL A 90 -1.89 0.56 33.28
C VAL A 90 -2.44 -0.62 34.09
N THR A 91 -3.00 -0.36 35.27
CA THR A 91 -3.53 -1.42 36.15
C THR A 91 -5.04 -1.63 36.02
N GLY A 92 -5.79 -0.58 35.67
CA GLY A 92 -7.24 -0.63 35.58
C GLY A 92 -7.75 -1.22 34.26
N ALA A 93 -6.99 -1.09 33.17
CA ALA A 93 -7.38 -1.62 31.87
C ALA A 93 -6.86 -3.02 31.60
N GLU A 94 -7.67 -3.85 30.95
CA GLU A 94 -7.32 -5.21 30.52
C GLU A 94 -6.02 -5.23 29.71
N LEU A 95 -5.86 -4.28 28.79
CA LEU A 95 -4.67 -4.12 27.96
C LEU A 95 -3.69 -3.06 28.48
N GLY A 96 -3.80 -2.66 29.76
CA GLY A 96 -2.98 -1.60 30.35
C GLY A 96 -1.48 -1.88 30.26
N LYS A 97 -1.06 -3.14 30.42
CA LYS A 97 0.36 -3.55 30.24
C LYS A 97 0.90 -3.32 28.83
N SER A 98 0.04 -3.31 27.81
CA SER A 98 0.50 -3.03 26.44
C SER A 98 0.97 -1.57 26.28
N LEU A 99 0.48 -0.66 27.13
CA LEU A 99 0.91 0.73 27.19
C LEU A 99 2.35 0.86 27.73
N GLU A 100 2.87 -0.13 28.47
CA GLU A 100 4.28 -0.13 28.92
C GLU A 100 5.26 -0.34 27.75
N ARG A 101 4.80 -0.95 26.66
CA ARG A 101 5.60 -1.27 25.47
C ARG A 101 5.49 -0.16 24.44
N ILE A 102 6.07 0.99 24.77
CA ILE A 102 6.19 2.14 23.87
C ILE A 102 7.54 2.15 23.14
N PHE A 103 7.52 2.59 21.89
CA PHE A 103 8.72 2.76 21.06
C PHE A 103 8.83 4.20 20.53
N PRO A 104 10.04 4.73 20.33
CA PRO A 104 10.22 6.04 19.73
C PRO A 104 9.49 6.16 18.37
N GLY A 105 8.84 7.30 18.15
CA GLY A 105 8.03 7.57 16.96
C GLY A 105 6.55 7.20 17.08
N GLN A 106 6.16 6.40 18.07
CA GLN A 106 4.75 6.16 18.38
C GLN A 106 4.08 7.40 18.96
N THR A 107 2.75 7.45 18.94
CA THR A 107 1.98 8.58 19.46
C THR A 107 1.07 8.13 20.60
N ILE A 108 1.08 8.89 21.69
CA ILE A 108 0.12 8.78 22.79
C ILE A 108 -0.77 10.02 22.75
N ALA A 109 -2.06 9.84 22.52
CA ALA A 109 -3.03 10.93 22.57
C ALA A 109 -3.86 10.85 23.84
N PHE A 110 -4.22 12.00 24.38
CA PHE A 110 -4.96 12.16 25.62
C PHE A 110 -6.23 12.94 25.37
N GLN A 111 -7.29 12.58 26.09
CA GLN A 111 -8.54 13.30 26.11
C GLN A 111 -8.89 13.63 27.56
N ALA A 112 -9.19 14.89 27.81
CA ALA A 112 -9.72 15.34 29.09
C ALA A 112 -11.25 15.24 29.11
N ASP A 113 -11.87 15.10 30.28
CA ASP A 113 -13.30 15.35 30.46
C ASP A 113 -13.60 16.84 30.66
N ASP A 114 -14.86 17.18 30.95
CA ASP A 114 -15.31 18.55 31.16
C ASP A 114 -14.67 19.19 32.42
N GLU A 115 -14.26 18.36 33.39
CA GLU A 115 -13.55 18.76 34.60
C GLU A 115 -12.03 18.89 34.42
N GLY A 116 -11.50 18.46 33.27
CA GLY A 116 -10.07 18.48 32.96
C GLY A 116 -9.30 17.25 33.47
N GLU A 117 -9.98 16.24 34.00
CA GLU A 117 -9.39 14.97 34.39
C GLU A 117 -9.18 14.05 33.18
N LEU A 118 -8.35 13.01 33.34
CA LEU A 118 -8.06 12.09 32.24
C LEU A 118 -9.27 11.20 31.93
N ALA A 119 -9.95 11.47 30.82
CA ALA A 119 -11.07 10.68 30.33
C ALA A 119 -10.62 9.50 29.48
N ALA A 120 -9.65 9.71 28.59
CA ALA A 120 -9.18 8.65 27.71
C ALA A 120 -7.72 8.82 27.24
N VAL A 121 -7.10 7.70 26.87
CA VAL A 121 -5.76 7.61 26.30
C VAL A 121 -5.82 6.77 25.04
N ARG A 122 -5.16 7.20 23.96
CA ARG A 122 -4.94 6.40 22.75
C ARG A 122 -3.46 6.14 22.56
N HIS A 123 -3.08 4.88 22.52
CA HIS A 123 -1.76 4.45 22.08
C HIS A 123 -1.82 4.06 20.61
N ILE A 124 -1.37 4.98 19.77
CA ILE A 124 -1.28 4.78 18.31
C ILE A 124 0.08 4.14 18.04
N LYS A 125 0.08 2.81 17.91
CA LYS A 125 1.30 2.03 17.67
C LYS A 125 1.75 2.11 16.22
N SER A 126 0.78 2.17 15.31
CA SER A 126 0.95 2.38 13.88
C SER A 126 -0.34 2.97 13.30
N PRO A 127 -0.33 3.41 12.03
CA PRO A 127 -1.57 3.78 11.34
C PRO A 127 -2.60 2.66 11.24
N LEU A 128 -2.20 1.40 11.47
CA LEU A 128 -3.08 0.22 11.42
C LEU A 128 -3.52 -0.28 12.79
N GLU A 129 -2.79 0.03 13.86
CA GLU A 129 -3.10 -0.47 15.21
C GLU A 129 -3.14 0.69 16.21
N THR A 130 -4.30 0.86 16.83
CA THR A 130 -4.51 1.79 17.94
C THR A 130 -5.15 1.05 19.12
N VAL A 131 -4.63 1.27 20.32
CA VAL A 131 -5.26 0.82 21.56
C VAL A 131 -5.83 2.04 22.27
N THR A 132 -7.14 2.04 22.52
CA THR A 132 -7.83 3.11 23.24
C THR A 132 -8.14 2.63 24.65
N TYR A 133 -7.90 3.48 25.64
CA TYR A 133 -8.21 3.30 27.06
C TYR A 133 -9.21 4.39 27.45
N GLU A 134 -10.41 4.03 27.86
CA GLU A 134 -11.48 4.97 28.20
C GLU A 134 -11.92 4.77 29.63
N ARG A 135 -12.10 5.86 30.38
CA ARG A 135 -12.58 5.82 31.76
C ARG A 135 -14.03 5.33 31.76
N SER A 136 -14.32 4.41 32.67
CA SER A 136 -15.63 3.80 32.92
C SER A 136 -15.92 3.82 34.43
N GLU A 137 -17.14 3.43 34.82
CA GLU A 137 -17.55 3.37 36.23
C GLU A 137 -16.67 2.45 37.09
N GLN A 138 -15.99 1.47 36.48
CA GLN A 138 -15.22 0.43 37.16
C GLN A 138 -13.69 0.60 36.98
N GLY A 139 -13.24 1.72 36.41
CA GLY A 139 -11.84 1.95 36.04
C GLY A 139 -11.70 2.20 34.54
N PHE A 140 -10.54 1.89 33.94
CA PHE A 140 -10.34 2.05 32.50
C PHE A 140 -10.74 0.79 31.74
N ALA A 141 -11.54 0.92 30.69
CA ALA A 141 -11.75 -0.12 29.70
C ALA A 141 -10.75 0.06 28.55
N SER A 142 -10.32 -1.02 27.91
CA SER A 142 -9.43 -0.96 26.75
C SER A 142 -10.03 -1.62 25.52
N LYS A 143 -9.78 -1.04 24.34
CA LYS A 143 -10.22 -1.55 23.04
C LYS A 143 -9.09 -1.45 22.02
N ILE A 144 -8.83 -2.53 21.30
CA ILE A 144 -7.93 -2.52 20.13
C ILE A 144 -8.75 -2.20 18.89
N THR A 145 -8.26 -1.28 18.09
CA THR A 145 -8.76 -1.00 16.74
C THR A 145 -7.67 -1.37 15.74
N LEU A 146 -7.97 -2.37 14.92
CA LEU A 146 -7.15 -2.77 13.79
C LEU A 146 -7.78 -2.23 12.51
N ARG A 147 -6.96 -1.64 11.65
CA ARG A 147 -7.34 -1.19 10.31
C ARG A 147 -6.65 -2.08 9.28
N GLU A 148 -7.36 -2.38 8.21
CA GLU A 148 -6.81 -3.07 7.05
C GLU A 148 -6.63 -2.04 5.92
N PRO A 149 -5.44 -1.96 5.32
CA PRO A 149 -5.23 -1.09 4.18
C PRO A 149 -5.92 -1.65 2.93
N GLU A 150 -6.34 -0.77 2.03
CA GLU A 150 -6.77 -1.16 0.69
C GLU A 150 -5.52 -1.51 -0.14
N VAL A 151 -5.48 -2.72 -0.69
CA VAL A 151 -4.38 -3.18 -1.54
C VAL A 151 -4.72 -2.93 -3.01
N ARG A 152 -3.82 -2.28 -3.73
CA ARG A 152 -3.92 -2.04 -5.18
C ARG A 152 -2.68 -2.54 -5.89
N GLU A 153 -2.85 -3.18 -7.04
CA GLU A 153 -1.73 -3.57 -7.89
C GLU A 153 -1.16 -2.35 -8.63
N ALA A 154 0.15 -2.29 -8.72
CA ALA A 154 0.91 -1.33 -9.50
C ALA A 154 1.99 -2.05 -10.31
N TRP A 155 2.45 -1.41 -11.38
CA TRP A 155 3.56 -1.92 -12.18
C TRP A 155 4.63 -0.86 -12.38
N ALA A 156 5.87 -1.31 -12.59
CA ALA A 156 6.99 -0.46 -12.93
C ALA A 156 7.88 -1.13 -13.97
N THR A 157 8.57 -0.32 -14.76
CA THR A 157 9.57 -0.78 -15.71
C THR A 157 10.78 0.14 -15.63
N GLY A 158 11.96 -0.46 -15.53
CA GLY A 158 13.23 0.27 -15.46
C GLY A 158 14.22 -0.26 -16.49
N LYS A 159 15.12 0.60 -16.93
CA LYS A 159 16.22 0.22 -17.82
C LYS A 159 17.54 0.53 -17.14
N ILE A 160 18.42 -0.45 -17.07
CA ILE A 160 19.73 -0.30 -16.44
C ILE A 160 20.57 0.65 -17.31
N THR A 161 20.98 1.76 -16.70
CA THR A 161 21.94 2.71 -17.27
C THR A 161 23.30 2.57 -16.59
N SER A 162 23.29 2.39 -15.27
CA SER A 162 24.48 2.25 -14.42
C SER A 162 24.35 1.16 -13.37
N SER A 163 23.21 1.05 -12.68
CA SER A 163 22.95 0.03 -11.67
C SER A 163 21.45 -0.26 -11.51
N LEU A 164 21.13 -1.39 -10.86
CA LEU A 164 19.75 -1.72 -10.46
C LEU A 164 19.14 -0.62 -9.59
N PHE A 165 19.92 -0.07 -8.67
CA PHE A 165 19.44 0.92 -7.72
C PHE A 165 19.06 2.25 -8.40
N ILE A 166 19.84 2.69 -9.39
CA ILE A 166 19.51 3.88 -10.17
C ILE A 166 18.31 3.63 -11.06
N ALA A 167 18.27 2.49 -11.78
CA ALA A 167 17.14 2.16 -12.64
C ALA A 167 15.82 2.02 -11.87
N GLY A 168 15.85 1.45 -10.67
CA GLY A 168 14.68 1.31 -9.80
C GLY A 168 14.16 2.66 -9.32
N GLN A 169 15.04 3.56 -8.87
CA GLN A 169 14.65 4.91 -8.47
C GLN A 169 14.08 5.71 -9.64
N GLU A 170 14.69 5.64 -10.83
CA GLU A 170 14.19 6.28 -12.05
C GLU A 170 12.80 5.72 -12.46
N ALA A 171 12.54 4.45 -12.15
CA ALA A 171 11.24 3.80 -12.35
C ALA A 171 10.20 4.11 -11.25
N GLY A 172 10.55 4.95 -10.26
CA GLY A 172 9.66 5.33 -9.16
C GLY A 172 9.50 4.27 -8.07
N LEU A 173 10.37 3.27 -8.03
CA LEU A 173 10.37 2.26 -6.97
C LEU A 173 10.96 2.83 -5.68
N SER A 174 10.37 2.44 -4.54
CA SER A 174 10.97 2.72 -3.24
C SER A 174 12.24 1.91 -3.04
N GLN A 175 13.11 2.40 -2.16
CA GLN A 175 14.33 1.70 -1.76
C GLN A 175 14.04 0.27 -1.28
N ASN A 176 12.93 0.05 -0.56
CA ASN A 176 12.56 -1.28 -0.07
C ASN A 176 12.27 -2.25 -1.22
N LEU A 177 11.46 -1.85 -2.21
CA LEU A 177 11.18 -2.68 -3.39
C LEU A 177 12.45 -2.99 -4.19
N ILE A 178 13.37 -2.03 -4.31
CA ILE A 178 14.65 -2.23 -5.00
C ILE A 178 15.51 -3.27 -4.27
N MET A 179 15.59 -3.16 -2.94
CA MET A 179 16.32 -4.14 -2.13
C MET A 179 15.68 -5.52 -2.18
N GLU A 180 14.35 -5.59 -2.19
CA GLU A 180 13.62 -6.84 -2.34
C GLU A 180 13.87 -7.47 -3.71
N LEU A 181 13.80 -6.70 -4.80
CA LEU A 181 14.21 -7.14 -6.14
C LEU A 181 15.64 -7.72 -6.16
N ALA A 182 16.58 -7.03 -5.52
CA ALA A 182 17.96 -7.51 -5.42
C ALA A 182 18.04 -8.84 -4.66
N ASN A 183 17.24 -9.02 -3.60
CA ASN A 183 17.19 -10.27 -2.84
C ASN A 183 16.52 -11.42 -3.61
N ILE A 184 15.47 -11.13 -4.39
CA ILE A 184 14.78 -12.11 -5.24
C ILE A 184 15.77 -12.70 -6.24
N PHE A 185 16.49 -11.83 -6.96
CA PHE A 185 17.36 -12.25 -8.05
C PHE A 185 18.81 -12.49 -7.64
N GLY A 186 19.23 -12.12 -6.43
CA GLY A 186 20.62 -12.28 -5.95
C GLY A 186 21.08 -13.74 -5.88
N GLY A 187 20.14 -14.70 -5.92
CA GLY A 187 20.44 -16.11 -6.10
C GLY A 187 20.98 -16.44 -7.50
N VAL A 188 20.50 -15.76 -8.54
CA VAL A 188 20.78 -16.10 -9.95
C VAL A 188 21.60 -15.04 -10.69
N ILE A 189 21.60 -13.79 -10.22
CA ILE A 189 22.29 -12.65 -10.83
C ILE A 189 23.21 -11.99 -9.79
N ASP A 190 24.48 -11.80 -10.15
CA ASP A 190 25.41 -10.97 -9.38
C ASP A 190 25.24 -9.51 -9.79
N PHE A 191 24.47 -8.73 -9.02
CA PHE A 191 24.20 -7.32 -9.32
C PHE A 191 25.43 -6.39 -9.28
N VAL A 192 26.60 -6.89 -8.85
CA VAL A 192 27.87 -6.14 -8.92
C VAL A 192 28.55 -6.34 -10.28
N LEU A 193 28.46 -7.55 -10.85
CA LEU A 193 29.24 -7.94 -12.04
C LEU A 193 28.41 -8.09 -13.32
N ASP A 194 27.14 -8.47 -13.19
CA ASP A 194 26.30 -8.89 -14.31
C ASP A 194 25.51 -7.76 -14.99
N PRO A 195 24.97 -6.76 -14.28
CA PRO A 195 24.15 -5.72 -14.90
C PRO A 195 24.92 -4.91 -15.94
N ARG A 196 24.29 -4.73 -17.09
CA ARG A 196 24.82 -3.94 -18.19
C ARG A 196 23.83 -2.88 -18.63
N LYS A 197 24.38 -1.81 -19.20
CA LYS A 197 23.57 -0.79 -19.84
C LYS A 197 22.68 -1.43 -20.91
N GLY A 198 21.37 -1.26 -20.77
CA GLY A 198 20.38 -1.82 -21.69
C GLY A 198 19.54 -2.95 -21.10
N ASP A 199 19.98 -3.58 -20.02
CA ASP A 199 19.19 -4.58 -19.29
C ASP A 199 17.89 -3.95 -18.77
N THR A 200 16.84 -4.76 -18.60
CA THR A 200 15.52 -4.26 -18.21
C THR A 200 14.99 -4.95 -16.99
N ILE A 201 14.27 -4.19 -16.16
CA ILE A 201 13.51 -4.70 -15.02
C ILE A 201 12.04 -4.41 -15.23
N GLN A 202 11.19 -5.37 -14.91
CA GLN A 202 9.73 -5.23 -14.89
C GLN A 202 9.22 -5.78 -13.56
N LEU A 203 8.27 -5.09 -12.97
CA LEU A 203 7.76 -5.40 -11.65
C LEU A 203 6.24 -5.20 -11.61
N ILE A 204 5.52 -6.15 -11.02
CA ILE A 204 4.15 -5.98 -10.53
C ILE A 204 4.20 -6.14 -9.02
N TYR A 205 3.65 -5.17 -8.29
CA TYR A 205 3.75 -5.10 -6.84
C TYR A 205 2.49 -4.47 -6.24
N GLU A 206 2.31 -4.65 -4.94
CA GLU A 206 1.20 -4.08 -4.19
C GLU A 206 1.52 -2.67 -3.70
N GLN A 207 0.49 -1.84 -3.66
CA GLN A 207 0.48 -0.58 -2.96
C GLN A 207 -0.66 -0.60 -1.95
N GLU A 208 -0.32 -0.31 -0.70
CA GLU A 208 -1.28 -0.23 0.40
C GLU A 208 -1.74 1.21 0.58
N TYR A 209 -3.05 1.41 0.65
CA TYR A 209 -3.69 2.71 0.83
C TYR A 209 -4.49 2.76 2.14
N LEU A 210 -4.44 3.89 2.82
CA LEU A 210 -5.30 4.22 3.95
C LEU A 210 -6.01 5.53 3.66
N ASP A 211 -7.33 5.55 3.81
CA ASP A 211 -8.16 6.75 3.61
C ASP A 211 -7.97 7.41 2.22
N GLY A 212 -7.68 6.59 1.20
CA GLY A 212 -7.43 7.04 -0.18
C GLY A 212 -6.01 7.53 -0.45
N GLU A 213 -5.16 7.66 0.57
CA GLU A 213 -3.76 8.04 0.44
C GLU A 213 -2.84 6.83 0.47
N LYS A 214 -1.75 6.87 -0.29
CA LYS A 214 -0.77 5.78 -0.32
C LYS A 214 -0.06 5.70 1.03
N PHE A 215 -0.25 4.60 1.74
CA PHE A 215 0.34 4.32 3.04
C PHE A 215 1.75 3.75 2.90
N ARG A 216 1.93 2.69 2.09
CA ARG A 216 3.24 2.08 1.81
C ARG A 216 3.19 1.23 0.54
N ASP A 217 4.37 0.78 0.10
CA ASP A 217 4.45 -0.34 -0.84
C ASP A 217 4.25 -1.65 -0.07
N GLY A 218 3.49 -2.57 -0.67
CA GLY A 218 3.32 -3.95 -0.23
C GLY A 218 4.31 -4.88 -0.92
N ASP A 219 3.92 -6.13 -1.09
CA ASP A 219 4.80 -7.18 -1.61
C ASP A 219 4.98 -7.10 -3.14
N ILE A 220 6.09 -7.63 -3.62
CA ILE A 220 6.28 -7.89 -5.05
C ILE A 220 5.45 -9.12 -5.43
N ILE A 221 4.54 -8.99 -6.39
CA ILE A 221 3.72 -10.11 -6.89
C ILE A 221 4.52 -10.91 -7.92
N ALA A 222 5.12 -10.21 -8.86
CA ALA A 222 5.95 -10.80 -9.91
C ALA A 222 7.04 -9.82 -10.35
N ALA A 223 8.20 -10.35 -10.71
CA ALA A 223 9.29 -9.56 -11.26
C ALA A 223 9.98 -10.28 -12.42
N SER A 224 10.54 -9.50 -13.33
CA SER A 224 11.32 -9.99 -14.45
C SER A 224 12.58 -9.15 -14.62
N PHE A 225 13.73 -9.82 -14.76
CA PHE A 225 15.02 -9.19 -15.06
C PHE A 225 15.57 -9.76 -16.37
N THR A 226 15.84 -8.90 -17.35
CA THR A 226 16.47 -9.33 -18.61
C THR A 226 17.92 -8.88 -18.63
N ASN A 227 18.85 -9.85 -18.55
CA ASN A 227 20.30 -9.65 -18.69
C ASN A 227 20.76 -10.18 -20.04
N ARG A 228 21.35 -9.35 -20.90
CA ARG A 228 21.98 -9.81 -22.17
C ARG A 228 21.05 -10.66 -23.06
N GLY A 229 19.74 -10.42 -23.01
CA GLY A 229 18.73 -11.15 -23.78
C GLY A 229 18.20 -12.42 -23.12
N GLU A 230 18.74 -12.82 -21.97
CA GLU A 230 18.18 -13.85 -21.11
C GLU A 230 17.25 -13.22 -20.06
N THR A 231 16.05 -13.77 -19.89
CA THR A 231 15.03 -13.25 -18.98
C THR A 231 14.85 -14.21 -17.81
N PHE A 232 14.98 -13.67 -16.60
CA PHE A 232 14.74 -14.36 -15.34
C PHE A 232 13.43 -13.86 -14.75
N ASN A 233 12.46 -14.76 -14.55
CA ASN A 233 11.18 -14.42 -13.95
C ASN A 233 11.10 -14.94 -12.51
N ALA A 234 10.38 -14.21 -11.67
CA ALA A 234 10.09 -14.59 -10.30
C ALA A 234 8.63 -14.28 -9.98
N TYR A 235 7.95 -15.24 -9.36
CA TYR A 235 6.56 -15.17 -8.94
C TYR A 235 6.48 -15.42 -7.44
N ARG A 236 5.74 -14.58 -6.72
CA ARG A 236 5.50 -14.77 -5.30
C ARG A 236 4.52 -15.92 -5.10
N TYR A 237 4.86 -16.83 -4.20
CA TYR A 237 4.02 -17.97 -3.85
C TYR A 237 4.21 -18.32 -2.37
N THR A 238 3.12 -18.70 -1.70
CA THR A 238 3.15 -19.20 -0.33
C THR A 238 3.17 -20.71 -0.37
N ASP A 239 4.21 -21.32 0.20
CA ASP A 239 4.38 -22.77 0.19
C ASP A 239 3.38 -23.49 1.12
N ALA A 240 3.45 -24.83 1.13
CA ALA A 240 2.56 -25.65 1.95
C ALA A 240 2.73 -25.45 3.47
N ASN A 241 3.85 -24.89 3.92
CA ASN A 241 4.10 -24.56 5.32
C ASN A 241 3.54 -23.17 5.68
N GLY A 242 3.04 -22.41 4.71
CA GLY A 242 2.57 -21.04 4.89
C GLY A 242 3.68 -20.00 4.73
N ASP A 243 4.87 -20.39 4.27
CA ASP A 243 6.00 -19.48 4.11
C ASP A 243 5.97 -18.81 2.72
N PRO A 244 5.93 -17.48 2.62
CA PRO A 244 6.02 -16.79 1.35
C PRO A 244 7.44 -16.84 0.78
N GLY A 245 7.54 -17.09 -0.52
CA GLY A 245 8.79 -17.13 -1.27
C GLY A 245 8.60 -16.69 -2.72
N TYR A 246 9.72 -16.66 -3.44
CA TYR A 246 9.75 -16.33 -4.87
C TYR A 246 10.30 -17.51 -5.65
N PHE A 247 9.62 -17.85 -6.73
CA PHE A 247 9.91 -19.03 -7.54
C PHE A 247 9.91 -18.67 -9.02
N ASN A 248 10.71 -19.36 -9.83
CA ASN A 248 10.63 -19.23 -11.28
C ASN A 248 9.41 -19.99 -11.84
N GLU A 249 9.25 -19.95 -13.17
CA GLU A 249 8.18 -20.65 -13.91
C GLU A 249 8.13 -22.17 -13.68
N ASP A 250 9.25 -22.79 -13.31
CA ASP A 250 9.35 -24.23 -13.03
C ASP A 250 9.06 -24.57 -11.55
N GLY A 251 8.76 -23.57 -10.72
CA GLY A 251 8.57 -23.73 -9.28
C GLY A 251 9.87 -23.89 -8.49
N VAL A 252 11.02 -23.54 -9.09
CA VAL A 252 12.31 -23.53 -8.42
C VAL A 252 12.47 -22.23 -7.63
N SER A 253 12.84 -22.35 -6.35
CA SER A 253 13.04 -21.20 -5.48
C SER A 253 14.16 -20.29 -5.99
N MET A 254 13.89 -18.99 -6.04
CA MET A 254 14.84 -17.95 -6.42
C MET A 254 15.83 -17.62 -5.30
N ARG A 255 15.50 -17.98 -4.04
CA ARG A 255 16.46 -17.92 -2.94
C ARG A 255 17.48 -19.03 -3.13
N LYS A 256 18.76 -18.69 -3.25
CA LYS A 256 19.83 -19.68 -3.04
C LYS A 256 19.68 -20.21 -1.62
N ALA A 257 19.29 -21.48 -1.46
CA ALA A 257 19.66 -22.20 -0.27
C ALA A 257 21.18 -22.04 -0.16
N PHE A 258 21.67 -21.47 0.94
CA PHE A 258 23.09 -21.58 1.24
C PHE A 258 23.38 -23.08 1.24
N LEU A 259 23.95 -23.60 0.16
CA LEU A 259 24.68 -24.83 0.23
C LEU A 259 25.85 -24.49 1.16
N MET A 260 25.69 -24.75 2.46
CA MET A 260 26.80 -25.34 3.19
C MET A 260 27.12 -26.60 2.40
N ALA A 261 28.07 -26.51 1.47
CA ALA A 261 28.68 -27.71 0.95
C ALA A 261 29.18 -28.47 2.19
N PRO A 262 28.76 -29.72 2.43
CA PRO A 262 29.42 -30.51 3.43
C PRO A 262 30.87 -30.65 2.95
N VAL A 263 31.79 -30.00 3.67
CA VAL A 263 33.20 -30.29 3.49
C VAL A 263 33.36 -31.72 3.97
N ASP A 264 33.49 -32.66 3.03
CA ASP A 264 33.93 -34.00 3.33
C ASP A 264 35.30 -33.86 4.00
N PHE A 265 35.33 -34.05 5.33
CA PHE A 265 36.57 -34.13 6.08
C PHE A 265 37.33 -35.37 5.61
N THR A 266 38.14 -35.22 4.56
CA THR A 266 39.15 -36.21 4.24
C THR A 266 40.31 -36.08 5.24
N ARG A 267 40.14 -36.84 6.32
CA ARG A 267 41.14 -37.61 7.09
C ARG A 267 42.15 -36.89 8.01
N ILE A 268 42.04 -37.33 9.27
CA ILE A 268 43.01 -37.46 10.37
C ILE A 268 44.48 -37.59 9.93
N SER A 269 45.37 -36.87 10.61
CA SER A 269 46.65 -37.43 11.07
C SER A 269 46.86 -37.10 12.55
N SER A 270 47.34 -38.12 13.28
CA SER A 270 47.70 -38.10 14.70
C SER A 270 48.85 -37.16 15.02
#